data_AF-A0A3E0VEC5-F1
#
_entry.id   AF-A0A3E0VEC5-F1
#
_cell.length_a   1.000
_cell.length_b   1.000
_cell.length_c   1.000
_cell.angle_alpha   90.00
_cell.angle_beta   90.00
_cell.angle_gamma   90.00
#
_symmetry.space_group_name_H-M   'P 1'
#
loop_
_entity.id
_entity.type
_entity.pdbx_description
1 polymer ?
#
loop_
_entity_poly.entity_id
_entity_poly.type
_entity_poly.pdbx_seq_one_letter_code
_entity_poly.pdbx_strand_id
1 'polypeptide(L)'
;MHDSPESKQNPKSLTRTRVSHAEPRKALKITKRGIASTVVMTAAAGLIATMALPAYAFSTDGAFDPSTSATSIQTGQQTLAVDAAAVDSTVTRDTYVAPSTDDLAAAKAKVEAEAAAAAAKAAALKVASVASTSVTSKASASSSSGVVVNPPSGPYSGEAVVAFAQQFVGVVPYGAGASPDTSFGCDGLTQYVFGQFGIKLPRTVSAQAAMGTRISAADAQAGDLMIYSIGHVGIYAGDGTMIDSPDWGRYVEHRPVWGSYYFVRLGI
;
A
#
# COMPACT_ATOMS: atom_id res chain seq x y z
N MET A 1 -74.25 -18.43 46.87
CA MET A 1 -73.00 -18.33 46.10
C MET A 1 -73.30 -17.45 44.91
N HIS A 2 -72.78 -16.22 44.95
CA HIS A 2 -72.85 -15.22 43.89
C HIS A 2 -71.88 -15.60 42.77
N ASP A 3 -72.21 -15.36 41.50
CA ASP A 3 -71.51 -14.34 40.71
C ASP A 3 -72.25 -14.00 39.40
N SER A 4 -71.95 -12.81 38.88
CA SER A 4 -72.81 -11.87 38.15
C SER A 4 -72.83 -12.02 36.61
N PRO A 5 -73.79 -11.37 35.92
CA PRO A 5 -73.83 -11.21 34.47
C PRO A 5 -73.42 -9.77 34.04
N GLU A 6 -73.10 -9.56 32.75
CA GLU A 6 -73.23 -8.31 31.94
C GLU A 6 -72.18 -8.30 30.81
N SER A 7 -72.29 -7.55 29.71
CA SER A 7 -73.37 -7.05 28.86
C SER A 7 -72.68 -6.51 27.58
N LYS A 8 -73.46 -6.30 26.53
CA LYS A 8 -73.06 -5.91 25.16
C LYS A 8 -72.43 -4.51 25.08
N GLN A 9 -71.57 -4.25 24.08
CA GLN A 9 -71.71 -3.20 23.02
C GLN A 9 -70.38 -2.72 22.39
N ASN A 10 -70.43 -2.50 21.07
CA ASN A 10 -69.68 -1.54 20.23
C ASN A 10 -70.61 -0.29 20.05
N PRO A 11 -70.29 0.91 19.47
CA PRO A 11 -69.06 1.54 18.92
C PRO A 11 -68.82 3.04 19.30
N LYS A 12 -67.74 3.64 18.76
CA LYS A 12 -67.52 5.07 18.36
C LYS A 12 -67.96 6.22 19.31
N SER A 13 -67.02 7.08 19.74
CA SER A 13 -67.01 8.53 19.44
C SER A 13 -65.87 9.31 20.15
N LEU A 14 -65.22 10.15 19.34
CA LEU A 14 -64.48 11.40 19.57
C LEU A 14 -64.65 12.07 20.96
N THR A 15 -63.57 12.56 21.59
CA THR A 15 -63.55 13.87 22.29
C THR A 15 -62.13 14.45 22.45
N ARG A 16 -61.98 15.60 21.79
CA ARG A 16 -61.09 16.76 21.93
C ARG A 16 -60.63 17.13 23.36
N THR A 17 -59.32 17.30 23.55
CA THR A 17 -58.72 18.14 24.62
C THR A 17 -57.56 18.93 24.01
N ARG A 18 -57.82 20.16 23.54
CA ARG A 18 -57.52 21.46 24.18
C ARG A 18 -56.02 21.70 24.44
N VAL A 19 -55.44 22.51 23.56
CA VAL A 19 -54.15 23.20 23.69
C VAL A 19 -54.28 24.32 24.73
N SER A 20 -53.35 24.41 25.68
CA SER A 20 -52.97 25.67 26.33
C SER A 20 -51.50 25.66 26.79
N HIS A 21 -50.70 26.41 26.04
CA HIS A 21 -49.55 27.25 26.41
C HIS A 21 -48.83 27.04 27.76
N ALA A 22 -47.52 26.78 27.69
CA ALA A 22 -46.51 27.37 28.58
C ALA A 22 -45.07 27.30 27.99
N GLU A 23 -44.57 28.48 27.60
CA GLU A 23 -43.19 29.02 27.46
C GLU A 23 -42.06 28.34 26.63
N PRO A 24 -41.34 29.11 25.79
CA PRO A 24 -40.17 28.64 25.04
C PRO A 24 -38.93 28.58 25.93
N ARG A 25 -38.39 27.38 26.17
CA ARG A 25 -37.04 27.25 26.76
C ARG A 25 -35.99 27.68 25.74
N LYS A 26 -35.30 28.79 26.06
CA LYS A 26 -34.14 29.35 25.36
C LYS A 26 -33.15 28.25 24.96
N ALA A 27 -32.88 28.12 23.67
CA ALA A 27 -31.86 27.23 23.13
C ALA A 27 -30.47 27.60 23.65
N LEU A 28 -29.82 26.68 24.37
CA LEU A 28 -28.40 26.81 24.68
C LEU A 28 -27.60 26.54 23.40
N LYS A 29 -27.02 27.62 22.85
CA LYS A 29 -26.01 27.56 21.79
C LYS A 29 -24.75 26.93 22.39
N ILE A 30 -24.42 25.71 21.97
CA ILE A 30 -23.11 25.11 22.25
C ILE A 30 -22.13 25.70 21.25
N THR A 31 -21.36 26.69 21.72
CA THR A 31 -20.35 27.39 20.94
C THR A 31 -19.12 26.50 20.76
N LYS A 32 -18.78 26.21 19.50
CA LYS A 32 -17.58 25.51 19.07
C LYS A 32 -16.35 26.32 19.47
N ARG A 33 -15.57 25.87 20.46
CA ARG A 33 -14.25 26.44 20.78
C ARG A 33 -13.18 25.55 20.15
N GLY A 34 -12.52 26.08 19.13
CA GLY A 34 -11.31 25.50 18.56
C GLY A 34 -10.18 25.55 19.59
N ILE A 35 -9.52 24.42 19.79
CA ILE A 35 -8.29 24.32 20.56
C ILE A 35 -7.25 23.81 19.57
N ALA A 36 -6.45 24.74 19.06
CA ALA A 36 -5.23 24.43 18.34
C ALA A 36 -4.20 23.97 19.38
N SER A 37 -3.94 22.67 19.44
CA SER A 37 -2.82 22.11 20.19
C SER A 37 -1.75 21.68 19.19
N THR A 38 -0.77 22.56 19.00
CA THR A 38 0.53 22.23 18.42
C THR A 38 1.22 21.20 19.31
N VAL A 39 1.35 19.97 18.83
CA VAL A 39 2.19 18.93 19.44
C VAL A 39 3.40 18.72 18.54
N VAL A 40 4.55 19.16 19.04
CA VAL A 40 5.87 18.76 18.56
C VAL A 40 6.08 17.32 19.07
N MET A 41 6.16 16.35 18.16
CA MET A 41 6.60 15.00 18.49
C MET A 41 7.71 14.59 17.53
N THR A 42 8.90 14.58 18.09
CA THR A 42 10.17 14.13 17.51
C THR A 42 10.05 12.70 16.98
N ALA A 43 10.26 12.52 15.68
CA ALA A 43 10.38 11.22 15.06
C ALA A 43 11.81 10.67 15.28
N ALA A 44 11.94 9.63 16.09
CA ALA A 44 13.10 8.75 16.08
C ALA A 44 12.66 7.44 15.40
N ALA A 45 12.86 7.35 14.09
CA ALA A 45 12.69 6.11 13.34
C ALA A 45 14.05 5.40 13.25
N GLY A 46 14.14 4.23 13.87
CA GLY A 46 15.27 3.32 13.78
C GLY A 46 15.53 2.87 12.34
N LEU A 47 16.81 2.86 12.00
CA LEU A 47 17.37 2.60 10.68
C LEU A 47 17.78 1.12 10.63
N ILE A 48 17.14 0.29 9.81
CA ILE A 48 17.73 -0.98 9.35
C ILE A 48 18.03 -0.80 7.86
N ALA A 49 19.29 -0.44 7.57
CA ALA A 49 19.83 -0.45 6.23
C ALA A 49 20.17 -1.89 5.84
N THR A 50 19.40 -2.48 4.93
CA THR A 50 19.90 -3.60 4.14
C THR A 50 20.80 -3.02 3.06
N MET A 51 22.12 -3.12 3.26
CA MET A 51 23.09 -2.72 2.23
C MET A 51 22.89 -3.59 0.98
N ALA A 52 22.41 -2.98 -0.10
CA ALA A 52 22.68 -3.46 -1.43
C ALA A 52 24.13 -3.07 -1.76
N LEU A 53 25.04 -4.05 -1.72
CA LEU A 53 26.43 -3.84 -2.13
C LEU A 53 26.48 -3.60 -3.65
N PRO A 54 27.20 -2.56 -4.12
CA PRO A 54 27.58 -2.46 -5.53
C PRO A 54 28.51 -3.62 -5.86
N ALA A 55 28.21 -4.36 -6.93
CA ALA A 55 29.12 -5.35 -7.49
C ALA A 55 30.35 -4.63 -8.06
N TYR A 56 31.42 -4.52 -7.26
CA TYR A 56 32.73 -4.16 -7.78
C TYR A 56 33.24 -5.34 -8.62
N ALA A 57 33.46 -5.09 -9.90
CA ALA A 57 34.06 -6.04 -10.82
C ALA A 57 35.48 -6.35 -10.37
N PHE A 58 35.71 -7.57 -9.86
CA PHE A 58 37.05 -8.12 -9.74
C PHE A 58 37.49 -8.57 -11.14
N SER A 59 38.47 -7.87 -11.72
CA SER A 59 39.23 -8.36 -12.86
C SER A 59 40.08 -9.55 -12.39
N THR A 60 39.82 -10.72 -12.97
CA THR A 60 40.61 -11.94 -12.73
C THR A 60 41.85 -11.93 -13.61
N ASP A 61 42.89 -11.19 -13.21
CA ASP A 61 44.25 -11.41 -13.68
C ASP A 61 45.06 -11.98 -12.52
N GLY A 62 45.17 -13.31 -12.47
CA GLY A 62 45.96 -14.05 -11.47
C GLY A 62 45.16 -15.06 -10.65
N ALA A 63 44.52 -16.03 -11.30
CA ALA A 63 43.87 -17.14 -10.60
C ALA A 63 44.91 -18.05 -9.95
N PHE A 64 44.72 -18.31 -8.66
CA PHE A 64 45.46 -19.26 -7.83
C PHE A 64 45.18 -20.71 -8.28
N ASP A 65 46.22 -21.44 -8.70
CA ASP A 65 46.17 -22.87 -9.08
C ASP A 65 46.52 -23.74 -7.85
N PRO A 66 45.60 -24.58 -7.35
CA PRO A 66 45.83 -25.38 -6.15
C PRO A 66 46.54 -26.74 -6.39
N SER A 67 47.20 -26.97 -7.52
CA SER A 67 47.75 -28.31 -7.86
C SER A 67 49.16 -28.65 -7.37
N THR A 68 49.85 -27.82 -6.59
CA THR A 68 51.24 -28.09 -6.14
C THR A 68 51.39 -28.54 -4.69
N SER A 69 50.34 -29.07 -4.06
CA SER A 69 50.46 -29.76 -2.76
C SER A 69 50.74 -31.26 -2.94
N ALA A 70 51.94 -31.60 -3.37
CA ALA A 70 52.48 -32.94 -3.22
C ALA A 70 54.00 -32.88 -3.13
N THR A 71 54.57 -33.05 -1.92
CA THR A 71 55.75 -33.93 -1.66
C THR A 71 56.18 -33.89 -0.19
N SER A 72 56.14 -35.09 0.40
CA SER A 72 56.87 -35.71 1.51
C SER A 72 57.09 -35.03 2.87
N ILE A 73 56.57 -35.74 3.89
CA ILE A 73 57.13 -35.79 5.25
C ILE A 73 58.43 -36.62 5.21
N GLN A 74 59.59 -36.04 5.56
CA GLN A 74 60.71 -36.84 6.10
C GLN A 74 61.69 -35.98 6.93
N THR A 75 61.79 -36.38 8.20
CA THR A 75 62.87 -36.27 9.19
C THR A 75 64.19 -35.57 8.80
N GLY A 76 64.58 -34.55 9.56
CA GLY A 76 65.96 -34.02 9.59
C GLY A 76 66.00 -32.50 9.65
N GLN A 77 66.71 -31.94 10.63
CA GLN A 77 66.90 -30.50 10.78
C GLN A 77 67.43 -29.87 9.48
N GLN A 78 66.80 -28.78 9.02
CA GLN A 78 67.37 -27.89 8.02
C GLN A 78 66.89 -26.46 8.27
N THR A 79 67.84 -25.58 8.57
CA THR A 79 67.66 -24.14 8.70
C THR A 79 67.35 -23.53 7.34
N LEU A 80 66.19 -22.87 7.20
CA LEU A 80 65.87 -22.04 6.05
C LEU A 80 65.94 -20.57 6.47
N ALA A 81 66.76 -19.80 5.75
CA ALA A 81 66.80 -18.36 5.86
C ALA A 81 65.42 -17.79 5.50
N VAL A 82 64.85 -16.99 6.40
CA VAL A 82 63.61 -16.24 6.14
C VAL A 82 63.98 -15.01 5.32
N ASP A 83 63.43 -14.94 4.12
CA ASP A 83 63.54 -13.80 3.21
C ASP A 83 62.95 -12.53 3.87
N ALA A 84 63.61 -11.39 3.67
CA ALA A 84 63.31 -10.11 4.32
C ALA A 84 62.07 -9.41 3.72
N ALA A 85 60.97 -10.14 3.57
CA ALA A 85 59.67 -9.63 3.13
C ALA A 85 58.50 -10.16 3.99
N ALA A 86 58.79 -10.72 5.17
CA ALA A 86 57.79 -11.22 6.10
C ALA A 86 57.73 -10.40 7.40
N VAL A 87 57.66 -9.07 7.29
CA VAL A 87 57.23 -8.19 8.41
C VAL A 87 56.53 -6.97 7.82
N ASP A 88 55.25 -7.10 7.47
CA ASP A 88 54.21 -6.13 7.85
C ASP A 88 52.85 -6.63 7.34
N SER A 89 52.12 -7.36 8.18
CA SER A 89 50.67 -7.52 7.99
C SER A 89 50.03 -6.91 9.22
N THR A 90 49.85 -5.59 9.14
CA THR A 90 49.02 -4.84 10.07
C THR A 90 47.63 -5.47 10.09
N VAL A 91 47.30 -6.15 11.19
CA VAL A 91 45.93 -6.54 11.49
C VAL A 91 45.17 -5.26 11.82
N THR A 92 44.66 -4.60 10.78
CA THR A 92 43.74 -3.49 10.92
C THR A 92 42.42 -4.08 11.41
N ARG A 93 42.06 -3.83 12.68
CA ARG A 93 40.68 -4.08 13.12
C ARG A 93 39.78 -3.15 12.32
N ASP A 94 38.99 -3.72 11.43
CA ASP A 94 37.98 -2.98 10.67
C ASP A 94 37.17 -2.10 11.62
N THR A 95 37.33 -0.80 11.42
CA THR A 95 36.62 0.27 12.10
C THR A 95 35.16 0.23 11.66
N TYR A 96 34.27 -0.17 12.56
CA TYR A 96 32.84 0.04 12.38
C TYR A 96 32.56 1.55 12.50
N VAL A 97 32.55 2.25 11.37
CA VAL A 97 32.22 3.68 11.32
C VAL A 97 30.70 3.81 11.27
N ALA A 98 30.11 4.36 12.35
CA ALA A 98 28.72 4.82 12.31
C ALA A 98 28.60 5.93 11.25
N PRO A 99 27.59 5.88 10.35
CA PRO A 99 27.42 6.92 9.33
C PRO A 99 27.31 8.28 10.02
N SER A 100 28.11 9.24 9.53
CA SER A 100 28.13 10.58 10.09
C SER A 100 26.78 11.26 9.85
N THR A 101 26.45 12.28 10.65
CA THR A 101 25.23 13.07 10.44
C THR A 101 25.16 13.69 9.06
N ASP A 102 26.32 13.93 8.44
CA ASP A 102 26.44 14.50 7.11
C ASP A 102 26.06 13.48 6.02
N ASP A 103 26.35 12.19 6.21
CA ASP A 103 25.95 11.12 5.29
C ASP A 103 24.42 10.90 5.34
N LEU A 104 23.82 10.99 6.52
CA LEU A 104 22.38 10.89 6.73
C LEU A 104 21.63 12.12 6.16
N ALA A 105 22.21 13.31 6.32
CA ALA A 105 21.68 14.54 5.73
C ALA A 105 21.77 14.51 4.19
N ALA A 106 22.87 13.99 3.64
CA ALA A 106 23.04 13.81 2.20
C ALA A 106 22.05 12.78 1.62
N ALA A 107 21.79 11.68 2.34
CA ALA A 107 20.77 10.71 1.94
C ALA A 107 19.35 11.30 1.99
N LYS A 108 19.01 12.05 3.04
CA LYS A 108 17.71 12.73 3.16
C LYS A 108 17.50 13.79 2.07
N ALA A 109 18.53 14.58 1.78
CA ALA A 109 18.48 15.59 0.72
C ALA A 109 18.29 14.99 -0.67
N LYS A 110 18.88 13.82 -0.95
CA LYS A 110 18.65 13.09 -2.21
C LYS A 110 17.21 12.57 -2.32
N VAL A 111 16.66 12.00 -1.24
CA VAL A 111 15.26 11.53 -1.20
C VAL A 111 14.26 12.69 -1.33
N GLU A 112 14.53 13.83 -0.70
CA GLU A 112 13.69 15.03 -0.81
C GLU A 112 13.78 15.68 -2.21
N ALA A 113 14.95 15.67 -2.84
CA ALA A 113 15.13 16.14 -4.21
C ALA A 113 14.40 15.26 -5.23
N GLU A 114 14.42 13.94 -5.05
CA GLU A 114 13.67 12.99 -5.89
C GLU A 114 12.15 13.11 -5.67
N ALA A 115 11.70 13.34 -4.44
CA ALA A 115 10.30 13.60 -4.11
C ALA A 115 9.79 14.92 -4.73
N ALA A 116 10.60 15.97 -4.71
CA ALA A 116 10.30 17.25 -5.35
C ALA A 116 10.26 17.12 -6.89
N ALA A 117 11.17 16.35 -7.48
CA ALA A 117 11.19 16.08 -8.92
C ALA A 117 9.98 15.25 -9.39
N ALA A 118 9.53 14.28 -8.59
CA ALA A 118 8.32 13.50 -8.86
C ALA A 118 7.04 14.35 -8.75
N ALA A 119 6.97 15.25 -7.76
CA ALA A 119 5.86 16.20 -7.62
C ALA A 119 5.81 17.20 -8.79
N ALA A 120 6.97 17.68 -9.28
CA ALA A 120 7.06 18.56 -10.43
C ALA A 120 6.61 17.87 -11.74
N LYS A 121 6.99 16.62 -11.97
CA LYS A 121 6.48 15.82 -13.10
C LYS A 121 4.97 15.57 -13.03
N ALA A 122 4.43 15.31 -11.83
CA ALA A 122 3.00 15.16 -11.62
C ALA A 122 2.22 16.47 -11.86
N ALA A 123 2.81 17.62 -11.53
CA ALA A 123 2.23 18.93 -11.83
C ALA A 123 2.25 19.23 -13.34
N ALA A 124 3.35 18.91 -14.03
CA ALA A 124 3.46 19.11 -15.48
C ALA A 124 2.44 18.28 -16.29
N LEU A 125 2.18 17.04 -15.86
CA LEU A 125 1.18 16.16 -16.49
C LEU A 125 -0.25 16.65 -16.24
N LYS A 126 -0.54 17.27 -15.09
CA LYS A 126 -1.85 17.89 -14.81
C LYS A 126 -2.13 19.05 -15.75
N VAL A 127 -1.15 19.92 -16.00
CA VAL A 127 -1.33 21.09 -16.89
C VAL A 127 -1.57 20.66 -18.35
N ALA A 128 -0.94 19.57 -18.80
CA ALA A 128 -1.18 18.99 -20.13
C ALA A 128 -2.60 18.36 -20.27
N SER A 129 -3.16 17.81 -19.20
CA SER A 129 -4.51 17.23 -19.19
C SER A 129 -5.63 18.28 -19.19
N VAL A 130 -5.42 19.46 -18.57
CA VAL A 130 -6.44 20.52 -18.56
C VAL A 130 -6.59 21.15 -19.94
N ALA A 131 -5.50 21.22 -20.73
CA ALA A 131 -5.52 21.76 -22.09
C ALA A 131 -6.30 20.89 -23.11
N SER A 132 -6.53 19.61 -22.82
CA SER A 132 -7.32 18.70 -23.69
C SER A 132 -8.80 18.61 -23.29
N THR A 133 -9.22 19.27 -22.20
CA THR A 133 -10.60 19.14 -21.66
C THR A 133 -11.55 20.24 -22.16
N SER A 134 -11.04 21.26 -22.85
CA SER A 134 -11.82 22.44 -23.27
C SER A 134 -12.41 22.37 -24.68
N VAL A 135 -12.26 21.25 -25.42
CA VAL A 135 -12.83 21.09 -26.79
C VAL A 135 -13.92 20.01 -26.93
N THR A 136 -14.32 19.33 -25.85
CA THR A 136 -15.27 18.19 -25.95
C THR A 136 -16.52 18.30 -25.08
N SER A 137 -16.73 19.42 -24.38
CA SER A 137 -17.89 19.62 -23.49
C SER A 137 -19.25 19.75 -24.21
N LYS A 138 -19.31 19.59 -25.54
CA LYS A 138 -20.54 19.66 -26.34
C LYS A 138 -20.80 18.44 -27.23
N ALA A 139 -20.21 17.30 -26.89
CA ALA A 139 -20.51 16.01 -27.52
C ALA A 139 -20.41 14.86 -26.50
N SER A 140 -21.08 14.97 -25.36
CA SER A 140 -21.25 13.83 -24.45
C SER A 140 -22.62 13.88 -23.78
N ALA A 141 -23.65 13.72 -24.62
CA ALA A 141 -24.96 13.24 -24.21
C ALA A 141 -25.32 11.98 -25.01
N SER A 142 -24.30 11.21 -25.39
CA SER A 142 -24.45 9.93 -26.09
C SER A 142 -24.16 8.81 -25.11
N SER A 143 -25.21 8.39 -24.41
CA SER A 143 -25.38 7.06 -23.79
C SER A 143 -24.10 6.28 -23.48
N SER A 144 -23.44 6.58 -22.36
CA SER A 144 -22.45 5.67 -21.78
C SER A 144 -23.19 4.47 -21.18
N SER A 145 -23.17 3.34 -21.88
CA SER A 145 -23.25 2.02 -21.23
C SER A 145 -22.02 1.90 -20.33
N GLY A 146 -22.06 2.50 -19.15
CA GLY A 146 -21.05 2.32 -18.11
C GLY A 146 -21.14 0.92 -17.52
N VAL A 147 -20.06 0.47 -16.89
CA VAL A 147 -20.07 -0.79 -16.15
C VAL A 147 -21.00 -0.62 -14.95
N VAL A 148 -22.02 -1.47 -14.83
CA VAL A 148 -22.93 -1.43 -13.67
C VAL A 148 -22.19 -2.00 -12.47
N VAL A 149 -21.80 -1.13 -11.53
CA VAL A 149 -21.10 -1.50 -10.30
C VAL A 149 -22.08 -1.51 -9.13
N ASN A 150 -22.19 -2.63 -8.44
CA ASN A 150 -22.98 -2.74 -7.22
C ASN A 150 -22.14 -2.27 -6.02
N PRO A 151 -22.69 -1.43 -5.11
CA PRO A 151 -21.96 -0.96 -3.94
C PRO A 151 -21.53 -2.12 -3.03
N PRO A 152 -20.51 -1.92 -2.16
CA PRO A 152 -20.10 -2.94 -1.19
C PRO A 152 -21.25 -3.42 -0.32
N SER A 153 -21.29 -4.73 -0.06
CA SER A 153 -22.35 -5.41 0.70
C SER A 153 -22.25 -5.27 2.22
N GLY A 154 -21.31 -4.48 2.75
CA GLY A 154 -21.06 -4.35 4.19
C GLY A 154 -19.90 -3.42 4.53
N PRO A 155 -19.51 -3.36 5.82
CA PRO A 155 -18.35 -2.59 6.26
C PRO A 155 -17.05 -3.17 5.70
N TYR A 156 -15.97 -2.41 5.84
CA TYR A 156 -14.63 -2.86 5.47
C TYR A 156 -14.30 -4.20 6.15
N SER A 157 -14.03 -5.20 5.32
CA SER A 157 -13.50 -6.52 5.67
C SER A 157 -12.76 -7.07 4.46
N GLY A 158 -11.84 -8.01 4.70
CA GLY A 158 -11.06 -8.62 3.64
C GLY A 158 -11.93 -9.30 2.58
N GLU A 159 -12.94 -10.03 3.04
CA GLU A 159 -13.90 -10.75 2.22
C GLU A 159 -14.78 -9.79 1.41
N ALA A 160 -15.22 -8.69 2.01
CA ALA A 160 -16.01 -7.68 1.28
C ALA A 160 -15.18 -7.00 0.18
N VAL A 161 -13.89 -6.73 0.43
CA VAL A 161 -12.96 -6.19 -0.56
C VAL A 161 -12.85 -7.12 -1.76
N VAL A 162 -12.62 -8.41 -1.52
CA VAL A 162 -12.51 -9.42 -2.58
C VAL A 162 -13.82 -9.57 -3.35
N ALA A 163 -14.95 -9.70 -2.64
CA ALA A 163 -16.27 -9.82 -3.25
C ALA A 163 -16.62 -8.60 -4.13
N PHE A 164 -16.24 -7.39 -3.70
CA PHE A 164 -16.41 -6.19 -4.51
C PHE A 164 -15.48 -6.18 -5.72
N ALA A 165 -14.20 -6.52 -5.55
CA ALA A 165 -13.21 -6.58 -6.63
C ALA A 165 -13.60 -7.60 -7.73
N GLN A 166 -14.30 -8.68 -7.35
CA GLN A 166 -14.77 -9.71 -8.27
C GLN A 166 -15.66 -9.16 -9.40
N GLN A 167 -16.37 -8.05 -9.17
CA GLN A 167 -17.25 -7.44 -10.18
C GLN A 167 -16.51 -6.95 -11.43
N PHE A 168 -15.20 -6.72 -11.32
CA PHE A 168 -14.40 -6.19 -12.43
C PHE A 168 -13.73 -7.29 -13.26
N VAL A 169 -13.64 -8.51 -12.70
CA VAL A 169 -12.96 -9.64 -13.33
C VAL A 169 -13.61 -9.97 -14.67
N GLY A 170 -12.83 -9.92 -15.75
CA GLY A 170 -13.29 -10.13 -17.13
C GLY A 170 -14.14 -9.01 -17.72
N VAL A 171 -14.36 -7.90 -16.99
CA VAL A 171 -15.23 -6.80 -17.41
C VAL A 171 -14.43 -5.55 -17.73
N VAL A 172 -13.50 -5.16 -16.85
CA VAL A 172 -12.74 -3.90 -17.01
C VAL A 172 -11.37 -4.18 -17.63
N PRO A 173 -11.00 -3.51 -18.75
CA PRO A 173 -9.71 -3.71 -19.40
C PRO A 173 -8.58 -3.06 -18.62
N TYR A 174 -7.36 -3.54 -18.84
CA TYR A 174 -6.14 -2.88 -18.37
C TYR A 174 -5.93 -1.53 -19.07
N GLY A 175 -5.43 -0.54 -18.31
CA GLY A 175 -5.01 0.76 -18.83
C GLY A 175 -4.39 1.64 -17.75
N ALA A 176 -4.15 2.92 -18.03
CA ALA A 176 -3.57 3.85 -17.05
C ALA A 176 -4.61 4.44 -16.06
N GLY A 177 -5.87 4.00 -16.16
CA GLY A 177 -7.01 4.53 -15.41
C GLY A 177 -7.15 3.98 -13.99
N ALA A 178 -8.14 4.53 -13.30
CA ALA A 178 -8.59 4.12 -11.97
C ALA A 178 -10.14 4.12 -11.91
N SER A 179 -10.79 3.79 -13.03
CA SER A 179 -12.25 3.81 -13.15
C SER A 179 -12.77 2.61 -13.95
N PRO A 180 -13.85 1.95 -13.49
CA PRO A 180 -14.42 0.81 -14.20
C PRO A 180 -15.02 1.19 -15.56
N ASP A 181 -15.39 2.46 -15.77
CA ASP A 181 -15.94 2.95 -17.04
C ASP A 181 -14.87 3.15 -18.13
N THR A 182 -13.59 3.13 -17.77
CA THR A 182 -12.49 3.35 -18.72
C THR A 182 -11.50 2.19 -18.71
N SER A 183 -10.75 2.04 -17.62
CA SER A 183 -9.73 1.02 -17.45
C SER A 183 -9.15 1.06 -16.03
N PHE A 184 -8.47 -0.02 -15.66
CA PHE A 184 -7.68 -0.07 -14.45
C PHE A 184 -6.20 -0.33 -14.75
N GLY A 185 -5.32 0.46 -14.15
CA GLY A 185 -3.95 0.02 -13.86
C GLY A 185 -3.98 -0.90 -12.64
N CYS A 186 -2.87 -1.58 -12.33
CA CYS A 186 -2.79 -2.42 -11.14
C CYS A 186 -3.04 -1.61 -9.85
N ASP A 187 -2.37 -0.47 -9.71
CA ASP A 187 -2.59 0.53 -8.65
C ASP A 187 -3.95 1.25 -8.75
N GLY A 188 -4.52 1.33 -9.95
CA GLY A 188 -5.81 1.96 -10.20
C GLY A 188 -6.97 1.10 -9.69
N LEU A 189 -6.89 -0.22 -9.91
CA LEU A 189 -7.85 -1.20 -9.42
C LEU A 189 -7.91 -1.16 -7.89
N THR A 190 -6.76 -1.29 -7.23
CA THR A 190 -6.71 -1.26 -5.76
C THR A 190 -7.20 0.08 -5.24
N GLN A 191 -6.75 1.20 -5.81
CA GLN A 191 -7.22 2.52 -5.41
C GLN A 191 -8.75 2.64 -5.47
N TYR A 192 -9.35 2.16 -6.56
CA TYR A 192 -10.79 2.21 -6.73
C TYR A 192 -11.53 1.32 -5.72
N VAL A 193 -11.11 0.05 -5.58
CA VAL A 193 -11.74 -0.91 -4.67
C VAL A 193 -11.68 -0.42 -3.22
N PHE A 194 -10.49 -0.10 -2.71
CA PHE A 194 -10.32 0.35 -1.33
C PHE A 194 -11.00 1.71 -1.07
N GLY A 195 -11.11 2.56 -2.10
CA GLY A 195 -11.85 3.81 -2.04
C GLY A 195 -13.33 3.63 -1.71
N GLN A 196 -13.95 2.53 -2.14
CA GLN A 196 -15.36 2.22 -1.81
C GLN A 196 -15.56 1.87 -0.34
N PHE A 197 -14.50 1.44 0.34
CA PHE A 197 -14.47 1.18 1.77
C PHE A 197 -13.92 2.38 2.57
N GLY A 198 -13.77 3.55 1.93
CA GLY A 198 -13.29 4.77 2.57
C GLY A 198 -11.76 4.86 2.73
N ILE A 199 -11.00 3.89 2.22
CA ILE A 199 -9.54 3.87 2.31
C ILE A 199 -8.96 4.53 1.05
N LYS A 200 -8.41 5.74 1.23
CA LYS A 200 -7.83 6.53 0.13
C LYS A 200 -6.39 6.11 -0.13
N LEU A 201 -6.20 5.32 -1.18
CA LEU A 201 -4.87 4.92 -1.63
C LEU A 201 -4.25 5.92 -2.62
N PRO A 202 -2.92 6.13 -2.60
CA PRO A 202 -2.20 6.91 -3.59
C PRO A 202 -2.14 6.20 -4.97
N ARG A 203 -1.75 6.93 -6.03
CA ARG A 203 -1.71 6.41 -7.41
C ARG A 203 -0.55 5.46 -7.73
N THR A 204 0.45 5.31 -6.86
CA THR A 204 1.65 4.49 -7.16
C THR A 204 1.76 3.30 -6.23
N VAL A 205 2.19 2.15 -6.78
CA VAL A 205 2.36 0.89 -6.03
C VAL A 205 3.24 1.07 -4.79
N SER A 206 4.37 1.77 -4.91
CA SER A 206 5.28 2.03 -3.79
C SER A 206 4.62 2.83 -2.66
N ALA A 207 3.81 3.84 -3.01
CA ALA A 207 3.10 4.63 -2.02
C ALA A 207 1.95 3.83 -1.38
N GLN A 208 1.26 2.97 -2.14
CA GLN A 208 0.24 2.08 -1.58
C GLN A 208 0.83 1.08 -0.60
N ALA A 209 1.99 0.49 -0.93
CA ALA A 209 2.72 -0.41 -0.04
C ALA A 209 3.09 0.27 1.29
N ALA A 210 3.35 1.58 1.28
CA ALA A 210 3.68 2.37 2.47
C ALA A 210 2.46 2.77 3.31
N MET A 211 1.22 2.55 2.83
CA MET A 211 0.00 2.91 3.57
C MET A 211 -0.39 1.89 4.65
N GLY A 212 0.23 0.72 4.67
CA GLY A 212 -0.17 -0.38 5.55
C GLY A 212 0.99 -1.04 6.27
N THR A 213 0.68 -2.14 6.94
CA THR A 213 1.65 -2.94 7.69
C THR A 213 2.01 -4.18 6.91
N ARG A 214 3.31 -4.51 6.87
CA ARG A 214 3.78 -5.76 6.25
C ARG A 214 3.28 -6.96 7.05
N ILE A 215 2.71 -7.93 6.35
CA ILE A 215 2.17 -9.16 6.93
C ILE A 215 3.01 -10.35 6.47
N SER A 216 3.17 -11.33 7.36
CA SER A 216 3.81 -12.59 7.02
C SER A 216 2.92 -13.40 6.07
N ALA A 217 3.49 -14.29 5.26
CA ALA A 217 2.66 -15.15 4.40
C ALA A 217 1.69 -16.04 5.20
N ALA A 218 2.05 -16.42 6.44
CA ALA A 218 1.22 -17.24 7.31
C ALA A 218 0.02 -16.47 7.89
N ASP A 219 0.15 -15.16 8.07
CA ASP A 219 -0.89 -14.29 8.62
C ASP A 219 -1.70 -13.57 7.52
N ALA A 220 -1.36 -13.81 6.26
CA ALA A 220 -2.01 -13.21 5.11
C ALA A 220 -3.49 -13.59 5.05
N GLN A 221 -4.35 -12.60 4.81
CA GLN A 221 -5.80 -12.77 4.74
C GLN A 221 -6.33 -12.15 3.46
N ALA A 222 -7.46 -12.67 2.99
CA ALA A 222 -8.20 -12.08 1.89
C ALA A 222 -8.33 -10.56 2.08
N GLY A 223 -8.17 -9.80 1.00
CA GLY A 223 -8.19 -8.33 1.04
C GLY A 223 -6.88 -7.65 1.47
N ASP A 224 -5.82 -8.39 1.81
CA ASP A 224 -4.47 -7.81 1.87
C ASP A 224 -4.00 -7.36 0.48
N LEU A 225 -3.09 -6.39 0.41
CA LEU A 225 -2.40 -5.98 -0.82
C LEU A 225 -1.18 -6.86 -1.09
N MET A 226 -1.04 -7.35 -2.33
CA MET A 226 0.10 -8.15 -2.78
C MET A 226 1.02 -7.22 -3.54
N ILE A 227 2.17 -6.89 -2.97
CA ILE A 227 3.14 -6.01 -3.61
C ILE A 227 4.24 -6.84 -4.24
N TYR A 228 4.38 -6.72 -5.56
CA TYR A 228 5.40 -7.40 -6.34
C TYR A 228 6.62 -6.50 -6.53
N SER A 229 7.81 -7.08 -6.47
CA SER A 229 9.09 -6.37 -6.61
C SER A 229 9.25 -5.65 -7.96
N ILE A 230 8.50 -6.08 -8.98
CA ILE A 230 8.51 -5.46 -10.32
C ILE A 230 7.67 -4.18 -10.42
N GLY A 231 7.10 -3.69 -9.32
CA GLY A 231 6.21 -2.52 -9.32
C GLY A 231 4.77 -2.86 -9.70
N HIS A 232 4.29 -4.05 -9.32
CA HIS A 232 2.91 -4.50 -9.54
C HIS A 232 2.17 -4.69 -8.23
N VAL A 233 0.85 -4.55 -8.24
CA VAL A 233 -0.01 -4.77 -7.07
C VAL A 233 -1.28 -5.53 -7.41
N GLY A 234 -1.70 -6.41 -6.49
CA GLY A 234 -2.99 -7.08 -6.53
C GLY A 234 -3.66 -7.12 -5.16
N ILE A 235 -4.87 -7.68 -5.11
CA ILE A 235 -5.65 -7.91 -3.89
C ILE A 235 -5.61 -9.42 -3.61
N TYR A 236 -5.22 -9.85 -2.41
CA TYR A 236 -5.28 -11.27 -2.05
C TYR A 236 -6.71 -11.76 -2.06
N ALA A 237 -6.97 -12.86 -2.74
CA ALA A 237 -8.27 -13.50 -2.72
C ALA A 237 -8.30 -14.72 -1.77
N GLY A 238 -7.20 -15.01 -1.07
CA GLY A 238 -7.03 -16.26 -0.32
C GLY A 238 -6.53 -17.40 -1.21
N ASP A 239 -6.22 -18.53 -0.59
CA ASP A 239 -5.88 -19.80 -1.26
C ASP A 239 -4.79 -19.69 -2.36
N GLY A 240 -3.80 -18.80 -2.16
CA GLY A 240 -2.74 -18.59 -3.15
C GLY A 240 -3.20 -17.91 -4.44
N THR A 241 -4.34 -17.21 -4.41
CA THR A 241 -4.90 -16.48 -5.55
C THR A 241 -5.01 -14.98 -5.27
N MET A 242 -5.09 -14.19 -6.34
CA MET A 242 -5.27 -12.75 -6.26
C MET A 242 -6.20 -12.23 -7.35
N ILE A 243 -6.75 -11.04 -7.12
CA ILE A 243 -7.41 -10.23 -8.14
C ILE A 243 -6.51 -9.05 -8.51
N ASP A 244 -6.17 -8.91 -9.78
CA ASP A 244 -5.31 -7.83 -10.28
C ASP A 244 -5.73 -7.35 -11.68
N SER A 245 -5.23 -6.16 -12.05
CA SER A 245 -5.27 -5.68 -13.43
C SER A 245 -3.87 -5.89 -14.04
N PRO A 246 -3.66 -6.90 -14.89
CA PRO A 246 -2.33 -7.45 -15.15
C PRO A 246 -1.49 -6.60 -16.12
N ASP A 247 -1.90 -6.52 -17.38
CA ASP A 247 -1.13 -5.87 -18.46
C ASP A 247 -2.01 -5.59 -19.70
N TRP A 248 -1.43 -4.89 -20.68
CA TRP A 248 -2.11 -4.45 -21.90
C TRP A 248 -2.73 -5.59 -22.70
N GLY A 249 -3.98 -5.39 -23.16
CA GLY A 249 -4.72 -6.39 -23.94
C GLY A 249 -5.48 -7.40 -23.10
N ARG A 250 -5.40 -7.29 -21.77
CA ARG A 250 -6.11 -8.14 -20.82
C ARG A 250 -7.11 -7.35 -19.99
N TYR A 251 -7.90 -8.07 -19.23
CA TYR A 251 -8.90 -7.55 -18.30
C TYR A 251 -8.44 -7.81 -16.87
N VAL A 252 -9.15 -7.25 -15.89
CA VAL A 252 -8.98 -7.67 -14.49
C VAL A 252 -9.17 -9.19 -14.41
N GLU A 253 -8.29 -9.86 -13.69
CA GLU A 253 -8.27 -11.32 -13.58
C GLU A 253 -8.27 -11.77 -12.13
N HIS A 254 -8.91 -12.91 -11.87
CA HIS A 254 -8.69 -13.70 -10.67
C HIS A 254 -7.79 -14.86 -11.03
N ARG A 255 -6.56 -14.87 -10.51
CA ARG A 255 -5.53 -15.83 -10.92
C ARG A 255 -4.58 -16.22 -9.79
N PRO A 256 -3.82 -17.31 -9.93
CA PRO A 256 -2.78 -17.67 -8.97
C PRO A 256 -1.74 -16.56 -8.79
N VAL A 257 -1.24 -16.42 -7.57
CA VAL A 257 -0.07 -15.59 -7.28
C VAL A 257 1.18 -16.17 -7.96
N TRP A 258 2.17 -15.32 -8.23
CA TRP A 258 3.36 -15.70 -9.00
C TRP A 258 4.60 -14.97 -8.50
N GLY A 259 5.78 -15.39 -8.93
CA GLY A 259 7.02 -14.65 -8.67
C GLY A 259 7.27 -14.31 -7.19
N SER A 260 7.88 -13.15 -6.96
CA SER A 260 8.21 -12.66 -5.61
C SER A 260 7.30 -11.48 -5.24
N TYR A 261 6.66 -11.61 -4.08
CA TYR A 261 5.74 -10.62 -3.53
C TYR A 261 5.79 -10.63 -1.99
N TYR A 262 5.20 -9.62 -1.39
CA TYR A 262 4.92 -9.56 0.04
C TYR A 262 3.53 -8.97 0.30
N PHE A 263 3.00 -9.21 1.49
CA PHE A 263 1.66 -8.80 1.90
C PHE A 263 1.68 -7.47 2.66
N VAL A 264 0.71 -6.61 2.40
CA VAL A 264 0.47 -5.37 3.14
C VAL A 264 -1.00 -5.29 3.54
N ARG A 265 -1.27 -5.17 4.85
CA ARG A 265 -2.62 -4.96 5.38
C ARG A 265 -2.88 -3.48 5.64
N LEU A 266 -4.06 -3.02 5.23
CA LEU A 266 -4.51 -1.64 5.39
C LEU A 266 -5.48 -1.53 6.57
N GLY A 267 -5.47 -0.39 7.26
CA GLY A 267 -6.51 -0.02 8.22
C GLY A 267 -6.53 -0.81 9.53
N ILE A 268 -5.36 -1.28 9.99
CA ILE A 268 -5.20 -1.81 11.36
C ILE A 268 -5.20 -0.70 12.41
#